data_AF-A0A0F9GJC9-F1
#
_entry.id   AF-A0A0F9GJC9-F1
#
_cell.length_a   1.000
_cell.length_b   1.000
_cell.length_c   1.000
_cell.angle_alpha   90.00
_cell.angle_beta   90.00
_cell.angle_gamma   90.00
#
_symmetry.space_group_name_H-M   'P 1'
#
loop_
_entity.id
_entity.type
_entity.pdbx_description
1 polymer ?
#
loop_
_entity_poly.entity_id
_entity_poly.type
_entity_poly.pdbx_seq_one_letter_code
_entity_poly.pdbx_strand_id
1 'polypeptide(L)' 'MKILPNIFYTMPQNANITMDMEDLKELLLHSEGYIMACGHMWDIKSKYLGAGVYRVTLKERIYK' A
#
# COMPACT_ATOMS: atom_id res chain seq x y z
N MET A 1 -12.71 -3.97 6.50
CA MET A 1 -11.43 -3.31 6.79
C MET A 1 -10.28 -4.30 6.85
N LYS A 2 -9.68 -4.55 5.69
CA LYS A 2 -8.46 -5.37 5.60
C LYS A 2 -7.27 -4.56 6.11
N ILE A 3 -6.63 -5.06 7.15
CA ILE A 3 -5.48 -4.40 7.79
C ILE A 3 -4.23 -4.71 6.97
N LEU A 4 -3.44 -3.70 6.63
CA LEU A 4 -2.14 -3.90 5.97
C LEU A 4 -1.24 -4.76 6.88
N PRO A 5 -0.52 -5.76 6.33
CA PRO A 5 0.41 -6.54 7.14
C PRO A 5 1.46 -5.66 7.81
N ASN A 6 1.93 -6.07 8.99
CA ASN A 6 2.86 -5.26 9.80
C ASN A 6 4.14 -4.84 9.05
N ILE A 7 4.55 -5.60 8.02
CA ILE A 7 5.70 -5.26 7.17
C ILE A 7 5.58 -3.87 6.51
N PHE A 8 4.35 -3.40 6.24
CA PHE A 8 4.09 -2.05 5.70
C PHE A 8 4.43 -0.94 6.69
N TYR A 9 4.55 -1.24 7.99
CA TYR A 9 4.85 -0.27 9.04
C TYR A 9 6.28 -0.43 9.62
N THR A 10 6.87 -1.62 9.50
CA THR A 10 8.22 -1.92 10.05
C THR A 10 9.33 -1.95 9.00
N MET A 11 9.04 -2.37 7.77
CA MET A 11 9.97 -2.42 6.64
C MET A 11 9.26 -1.98 5.34
N PRO A 12 8.72 -0.75 5.29
CA PRO A 12 7.87 -0.29 4.19
C PRO A 12 8.50 -0.41 2.80
N GLN A 13 9.81 -0.24 2.67
CA GLN A 13 10.58 -0.42 1.44
C GLN A 13 10.53 -1.84 0.85
N ASN A 14 10.30 -2.85 1.70
CA ASN A 14 10.22 -4.26 1.31
C ASN A 14 8.77 -4.76 1.29
N ALA A 15 7.81 -3.91 1.63
CA ALA A 15 6.42 -4.28 1.78
C ALA A 15 5.78 -4.57 0.41
N ASN A 16 5.18 -5.76 0.31
CA ASN A 16 4.50 -6.22 -0.89
C ASN A 16 3.36 -7.18 -0.49
N ILE A 17 2.19 -6.98 -1.07
CA ILE A 17 1.04 -7.88 -0.92
C ILE A 17 0.25 -7.93 -2.23
N THR A 18 -0.45 -9.03 -2.47
CA THR A 18 -1.50 -9.09 -3.50
C THR A 18 -2.88 -9.01 -2.85
N MET A 19 -3.77 -8.22 -3.42
CA MET A 19 -5.17 -8.14 -3.01
C MET A 19 -6.07 -7.97 -4.22
N ASP A 20 -7.36 -8.24 -4.06
CA ASP A 20 -8.33 -8.01 -5.10
C ASP A 20 -8.68 -6.51 -5.24
N MET A 21 -9.50 -6.21 -6.25
CA MET A 21 -9.94 -4.85 -6.56
C MET A 21 -10.80 -4.22 -5.45
N GLU A 22 -11.60 -5.00 -4.73
CA GLU A 22 -12.50 -4.48 -3.69
C GLU A 22 -11.70 -4.05 -2.46
N ASP A 23 -10.79 -4.92 -2.01
CA ASP A 23 -9.85 -4.65 -0.95
C ASP A 23 -8.94 -3.44 -1.27
N LEU A 24 -8.45 -3.36 -2.52
CA LEU A 24 -7.62 -2.24 -2.95
C LEU A 24 -8.39 -0.91 -2.90
N LYS A 25 -9.66 -0.90 -3.34
CA LYS A 25 -10.50 0.30 -3.29
C LYS A 25 -10.77 0.73 -1.86
N GLU A 26 -11.13 -0.21 -0.98
CA GLU A 26 -11.33 0.07 0.45
C GLU A 26 -10.05 0.67 1.04
N LEU A 27 -8.89 0.04 0.80
CA LEU A 27 -7.60 0.52 1.27
C LEU A 27 -7.31 1.96 0.84
N LEU A 28 -7.47 2.27 -0.45
CA LEU A 28 -7.17 3.60 -0.98
C LEU A 28 -8.13 4.67 -0.46
N LEU A 29 -9.41 4.34 -0.25
CA LEU A 29 -10.40 5.27 0.31
C LEU A 29 -10.10 5.60 1.78
N HIS A 30 -9.70 4.60 2.58
CA HIS A 30 -9.43 4.80 4.00
C HIS A 30 -8.08 5.47 4.28
N SER A 31 -7.10 5.26 3.42
CA SER A 31 -5.74 5.78 3.59
C SER A 31 -5.45 7.03 2.78
N GLU A 32 -6.42 7.52 1.99
CA GLU A 32 -6.21 8.57 0.98
C GLU A 32 -5.04 8.25 0.02
N GLY A 33 -4.70 6.96 -0.14
CA GLY A 33 -3.61 6.49 -0.98
C GLY A 33 -2.20 6.63 -0.38
N TYR A 34 -2.04 6.96 0.90
CA TYR A 34 -0.75 7.01 1.57
C TYR A 34 -0.81 6.51 3.02
N ILE A 35 0.34 6.15 3.57
CA ILE A 35 0.46 5.78 4.99
C ILE A 35 1.68 6.46 5.62
N MET A 36 1.68 6.56 6.94
CA MET A 36 2.86 6.90 7.72
C MET A 36 3.52 5.63 8.26
N ALA A 37 4.80 5.44 7.98
CA ALA A 37 5.59 4.31 8.46
C ALA A 37 7.03 4.76 8.72
N CYS A 38 7.60 4.33 9.85
CA CYS A 38 8.96 4.67 10.28
C CYS A 38 9.26 6.19 10.34
N GLY A 39 8.25 7.05 10.51
CA GLY A 39 8.42 8.52 10.50
C GLY A 39 8.42 9.17 9.11
N HIS A 40 8.20 8.38 8.05
CA HIS A 40 8.14 8.83 6.67
C HIS A 40 6.74 8.62 6.10
N MET A 41 6.38 9.44 5.10
CA MET A 41 5.14 9.28 4.35
C MET A 41 5.39 8.41 3.13
N TRP A 42 4.54 7.41 2.92
CA TRP A 42 4.68 6.44 1.85
C TRP A 42 3.41 6.41 1.00
N ASP A 43 3.55 6.60 -0.30
CA ASP A 43 2.47 6.38 -1.24
C ASP A 43 2.19 4.88 -1.41
N ILE A 44 0.92 4.51 -1.39
CA ILE A 44 0.46 3.19 -1.81
C ILE A 44 0.51 3.13 -3.35
N LYS A 45 1.29 2.20 -3.89
CA LYS A 45 1.36 1.94 -5.33
C LYS A 45 0.73 0.60 -5.63
N SER A 46 -0.13 0.57 -6.65
CA SER A 46 -0.76 -0.66 -7.13
C SER A 46 -0.33 -0.97 -8.57
N LYS A 47 -0.16 -2.26 -8.87
CA LYS A 47 0.09 -2.79 -10.22
C LYS A 47 -0.89 -3.91 -10.50
N TYR A 48 -1.67 -3.78 -11.56
CA TYR A 48 -2.59 -4.83 -11.99
C TYR A 48 -1.81 -6.07 -12.45
N LEU A 49 -2.21 -7.25 -11.95
CA LEU A 49 -1.61 -8.54 -12.30
C LEU A 49 -2.51 -9.41 -13.19
N GLY A 50 -3.80 -9.10 -13.31
CA GLY A 50 -4.79 -9.90 -14.03
C GLY A 50 -5.89 -10.44 -13.11
N ALA A 51 -7.02 -10.85 -13.70
CA ALA A 51 -8.16 -11.48 -13.00
C ALA A 51 -8.65 -10.70 -11.76
N GLY A 52 -8.63 -9.37 -11.80
CA GLY A 52 -9.04 -8.53 -10.67
C GLY A 52 -8.04 -8.45 -9.50
N VAL A 53 -6.83 -9.02 -9.66
CA VAL A 53 -5.78 -9.03 -8.63
C VAL A 53 -4.76 -7.92 -8.89
N TYR A 54 -4.37 -7.24 -7.81
CA TYR A 54 -3.40 -6.16 -7.80
C TYR A 54 -2.25 -6.47 -6.84
N ARG A 55 -1.03 -6.15 -7.26
CA ARG A 55 0.12 -6.06 -6.36
C ARG A 55 0.15 -4.68 -5.73
N VAL A 56 0.30 -4.61 -4.42
CA VAL A 56 0.41 -3.38 -3.64
C VAL A 56 1.79 -3.31 -3.01
N THR A 57 2.43 -2.16 -3.18
CA THR A 57 3.77 -1.83 -2.68
C THR A 57 3.78 -0.39 -2.17
N LEU A 58 4.85 0.02 -1.49
CA LEU A 58 5.00 1.39 -1.01
C LEU A 58 6.12 2.11 -1.75
N LYS A 59 5.96 3.42 -1.94
CA LYS A 59 7.01 4.31 -2.41
C LYS A 59 7.12 5.52 -1.49
N GLU A 60 8.29 5.76 -0.92
CA GLU A 60 8.52 6.89 -0.04
C GLU A 60 8.30 8.24 -0.77
N ARG A 61 7.61 9.18 -0.11
CA ARG A 61 7.52 10.57 -0.55
C ARG A 61 8.76 11.33 -0.07
N ILE A 62 9.65 11.63 -1.01
CA ILE A 62 10.79 12.50 -0.77
C ILE A 62 10.40 13.90 -1.24
N TYR A 63 10.16 14.82 -0.30
CA TYR A 63 9.98 16.23 -0.60
C TYR A 63 11.37 16.85 -0.83
N LYS A 64 11.58 17.40 -2.04
CA LYS A 64 12.79 18.15 -2.39
C LYS A 64 12.52 19.65 -2.24
#